data_AF-A0A147F4F2-F1
#
_entry.id   AF-A0A147F4F2-F1
#
_cell.length_a   1.000
_cell.length_b   1.000
_cell.length_c   1.000
_cell.angle_alpha   90.00
_cell.angle_beta   90.00
_cell.angle_gamma   90.00
#
_symmetry.space_group_name_H-M   'P 1'
#
loop_
_entity.id
_entity.type
_entity.pdbx_description
1 polymer ?
#
loop_
_entity_poly.entity_id
_entity_poly.type
_entity_poly.pdbx_seq_one_letter_code
_entity_poly.pdbx_strand_id
1 'polypeptide(L)'
;MASTPRTPRRGLPRVPGGEPWPPAVSGASEAGDEISVEDAAPGQGARGDGEPWPSATARADSENGGRSGRIGEIDPDPVTVSGSADAAASQSAAGLADSASSGREPLVDPDAVGSPPASAVRRGLPRVPGGEPWPHATARADSESGVRFGRSGEIDPNPVAVSESAAASPAPRPPLTVPRTVWPGVAASAPRPAKAEPQRIGPYTPLQWLGSTVVLGVFALALAGIAVLLARFVLALEPGRDFLAAFPGEYPLPEGAPVGLPVWLNWSHFLNSFFLLFIIRTGWQVRREKRPSAFWSPRKNKKRRISLTLWFHQAVDILWIANGVVFVVLLFATGQWMRIVPTSWEVFPNALSAALQYVSLDWPTENGWVNYNSLQQLSYFAITFVAAPLAILSGVRLSGVWPKDAARLNRLYPVEWARKVHFPTMLFFVAFIVVHVGLVLATGALRNLNHMYAARGAVDPDAFTSDPTGLLIFAASLLVMAAGWVAARPRVLAPIARLFGDVKMR
;
A
#
# COMPACT_ATOMS: atom_id res chain seq x y z
N MET A 1 -28.22 4.84 -48.76
CA MET A 1 -28.52 6.13 -48.12
C MET A 1 -27.21 6.89 -47.96
N ALA A 2 -27.22 8.22 -48.07
CA ALA A 2 -25.98 9.01 -48.02
C ALA A 2 -25.47 9.18 -46.58
N SER A 3 -24.15 9.09 -46.39
CA SER A 3 -23.49 9.34 -45.10
C SER A 3 -23.00 10.78 -45.05
N THR A 4 -23.73 11.67 -44.36
CA THR A 4 -23.29 13.06 -44.18
C THR A 4 -22.03 13.13 -43.29
N PRO A 5 -20.90 13.68 -43.76
CA PRO A 5 -19.72 13.85 -42.93
C PRO A 5 -19.99 14.89 -41.82
N ARG A 6 -19.68 14.55 -40.57
CA ARG A 6 -19.81 15.48 -39.44
C ARG A 6 -18.63 16.45 -39.42
N THR A 7 -18.88 17.72 -39.71
CA THR A 7 -17.90 18.81 -39.56
C THR A 7 -17.50 18.96 -38.09
N PRO A 8 -16.20 19.02 -37.73
CA PRO A 8 -15.78 19.29 -36.36
C PRO A 8 -16.14 20.73 -35.96
N ARG A 9 -16.66 20.92 -34.74
CA ARG A 9 -16.89 22.26 -34.17
C ARG A 9 -15.54 22.93 -33.90
N ARG A 10 -15.34 24.14 -34.43
CA ARG A 10 -14.13 24.93 -34.15
C ARG A 10 -14.24 25.66 -32.81
N GLY A 11 -13.15 25.66 -32.05
CA GLY A 11 -13.00 26.41 -30.81
C GLY A 11 -12.45 27.82 -31.05
N LEU A 12 -12.43 28.62 -29.97
CA LEU A 12 -11.89 29.99 -30.00
C LEU A 12 -10.39 30.01 -30.41
N PRO A 13 -9.93 31.10 -31.05
CA PRO A 13 -8.52 31.29 -31.38
C PRO A 13 -7.60 31.21 -30.17
N ARG A 14 -6.41 30.61 -30.34
CA ARG A 14 -5.39 30.52 -29.27
C ARG A 14 -4.62 31.83 -29.00
N VAL A 15 -4.80 32.83 -29.86
CA VAL A 15 -4.25 34.18 -29.72
C VAL A 15 -5.33 35.21 -30.13
N PRO A 16 -5.35 36.42 -29.55
CA PRO A 16 -6.25 37.48 -29.98
C PRO A 16 -6.08 37.78 -31.48
N GLY A 17 -7.15 37.68 -32.26
CA GLY A 17 -7.14 37.89 -33.71
C GLY A 17 -6.68 36.70 -34.57
N GLY A 18 -6.36 35.54 -33.99
CA GLY A 18 -6.04 34.33 -34.76
C GLY A 18 -7.26 33.62 -35.36
N GLU A 19 -7.05 32.57 -36.16
CA GLU A 19 -8.13 31.74 -36.69
C GLU A 19 -8.71 30.74 -35.66
N PRO A 20 -10.01 30.36 -35.77
CA PRO A 20 -10.60 29.28 -34.98
C PRO A 20 -9.97 27.91 -35.25
N TRP A 21 -9.67 27.15 -34.19
CA TRP A 21 -9.02 25.84 -34.29
C TRP A 21 -10.04 24.68 -34.35
N PRO A 22 -9.87 23.64 -35.19
CA PRO A 22 -8.81 23.43 -36.17
C PRO A 22 -9.01 24.23 -37.48
N PRO A 23 -7.93 24.52 -38.24
CA PRO A 23 -7.98 25.30 -39.49
C PRO A 23 -8.81 24.62 -40.59
N ALA A 24 -9.10 25.37 -41.65
CA ALA A 24 -9.85 24.88 -42.79
C ALA A 24 -8.99 24.04 -43.74
N VAL A 25 -9.33 22.75 -43.91
CA VAL A 25 -8.89 21.98 -45.08
C VAL A 25 -9.65 22.45 -46.30
N SER A 26 -8.95 23.05 -47.27
CA SER A 26 -9.50 23.58 -48.51
C SER A 26 -9.39 22.57 -49.65
N GLY A 27 -10.52 22.18 -50.24
CA GLY A 27 -10.56 21.45 -51.52
C GLY A 27 -10.50 19.92 -51.39
N ALA A 28 -11.68 19.30 -51.44
CA ALA A 28 -11.85 17.96 -52.01
C ALA A 28 -13.01 18.06 -53.01
N SER A 29 -12.73 17.82 -54.28
CA SER A 29 -13.69 17.88 -55.40
C SER A 29 -13.24 16.93 -56.50
N GLU A 30 -14.16 16.17 -57.07
CA GLU A 30 -13.90 15.01 -57.92
C GLU A 30 -13.67 15.39 -59.40
N ALA A 31 -12.57 14.88 -59.99
CA ALA A 31 -12.36 14.62 -61.42
C ALA A 31 -10.96 13.96 -61.60
N GLY A 32 -10.67 13.16 -62.63
CA GLY A 32 -11.55 12.71 -63.71
C GLY A 32 -10.84 12.71 -65.07
N ASP A 33 -10.05 11.66 -65.33
CA ASP A 33 -9.39 11.32 -66.61
C ASP A 33 -8.32 12.27 -67.21
N GLU A 34 -7.71 11.76 -68.28
CA GLU A 34 -6.72 12.34 -69.22
C GLU A 34 -5.30 12.66 -68.68
N ILE A 35 -4.40 11.67 -68.82
CA ILE A 35 -2.95 11.89 -68.99
C ILE A 35 -2.61 11.54 -70.45
N SER A 36 -2.13 12.53 -71.21
CA SER A 36 -1.72 12.36 -72.61
C SER A 36 -0.37 11.65 -72.76
N VAL A 37 -0.17 11.03 -73.94
CA VAL A 37 1.03 10.26 -74.31
C VAL A 37 2.00 11.10 -75.13
N GLU A 38 3.31 11.00 -74.84
CA GLU A 38 4.51 11.17 -75.72
C GLU A 38 5.77 11.27 -74.82
N ASP A 39 6.96 10.71 -75.11
CA ASP A 39 7.36 9.67 -76.08
C ASP A 39 8.71 8.99 -75.65
N ALA A 40 9.08 7.86 -76.28
CA ALA A 40 10.39 7.15 -76.35
C ALA A 40 11.35 7.09 -75.11
N ALA A 41 11.67 5.95 -74.45
CA ALA A 41 12.23 4.63 -74.87
C ALA A 41 13.80 4.57 -74.95
N PRO A 42 14.47 3.38 -74.92
CA PRO A 42 14.22 2.15 -74.12
C PRO A 42 15.51 1.54 -73.47
N GLY A 43 15.38 0.56 -72.54
CA GLY A 43 16.52 -0.15 -71.94
C GLY A 43 16.23 -1.52 -71.30
N GLN A 44 16.66 -2.60 -71.95
CA GLN A 44 16.54 -4.04 -71.61
C GLN A 44 16.88 -4.38 -70.14
N GLY A 45 16.03 -5.06 -69.35
CA GLY A 45 15.94 -6.54 -69.24
C GLY A 45 16.20 -6.99 -67.77
N ALA A 46 15.80 -8.16 -67.25
CA ALA A 46 15.07 -9.28 -67.85
C ALA A 46 14.25 -10.12 -66.81
N ARG A 47 13.22 -10.81 -67.33
CA ARG A 47 12.41 -11.96 -66.84
C ARG A 47 12.64 -12.58 -65.43
N GLY A 48 11.50 -12.83 -64.77
CA GLY A 48 11.22 -14.04 -63.96
C GLY A 48 10.63 -13.77 -62.56
N ASP A 49 9.67 -14.53 -62.01
CA ASP A 49 8.78 -15.59 -62.53
C ASP A 49 7.53 -15.69 -61.63
N GLY A 50 6.38 -16.17 -62.14
CA GLY A 50 5.21 -16.60 -61.34
C GLY A 50 3.92 -15.77 -61.45
N GLU A 51 2.89 -16.32 -62.11
CA GLU A 51 1.50 -15.81 -62.14
C GLU A 51 0.68 -16.31 -60.91
N PRO A 52 -0.50 -15.70 -60.58
CA PRO A 52 -1.13 -15.78 -59.26
C PRO A 52 -2.44 -16.63 -59.23
N TRP A 53 -3.55 -16.04 -58.73
CA TRP A 53 -4.95 -16.52 -58.64
C TRP A 53 -5.32 -17.41 -57.41
N PRO A 54 -6.58 -17.36 -56.88
CA PRO A 54 -7.48 -16.19 -56.84
C PRO A 54 -8.36 -16.04 -55.58
N SER A 55 -9.11 -14.93 -55.52
CA SER A 55 -10.25 -14.72 -54.61
C SER A 55 -11.60 -14.96 -55.33
N ALA A 56 -12.49 -15.76 -54.73
CA ALA A 56 -13.94 -15.78 -54.99
C ALA A 56 -14.66 -16.25 -53.70
N THR A 57 -15.73 -15.67 -53.14
CA THR A 57 -17.03 -15.18 -53.66
C THR A 57 -17.99 -16.27 -54.19
N ALA A 58 -18.95 -16.73 -53.35
CA ALA A 58 -20.38 -16.42 -53.51
C ALA A 58 -21.35 -17.37 -52.75
N ARG A 59 -22.38 -16.76 -52.13
CA ARG A 59 -23.81 -17.18 -51.98
C ARG A 59 -24.21 -18.66 -51.85
N ALA A 60 -24.95 -18.96 -50.77
CA ALA A 60 -26.34 -19.49 -50.74
C ALA A 60 -26.72 -19.86 -49.28
N ASP A 61 -27.98 -20.03 -48.85
CA ASP A 61 -29.26 -19.33 -49.06
C ASP A 61 -30.26 -19.84 -47.97
N SER A 62 -31.54 -19.46 -47.99
CA SER A 62 -32.64 -19.92 -47.08
C SER A 62 -32.58 -19.39 -45.61
N GLU A 63 -33.53 -18.61 -45.09
CA GLU A 63 -34.96 -18.93 -44.76
C GLU A 63 -35.12 -19.67 -43.41
N ASN A 64 -36.14 -19.44 -42.54
CA ASN A 64 -37.32 -18.54 -42.55
C ASN A 64 -37.87 -18.33 -41.11
N GLY A 65 -38.52 -17.18 -40.82
CA GLY A 65 -39.46 -16.95 -39.69
C GLY A 65 -38.85 -16.88 -38.27
N GLY A 66 -39.31 -16.09 -37.31
CA GLY A 66 -40.57 -15.35 -37.08
C GLY A 66 -40.88 -15.45 -35.56
N ARG A 67 -41.64 -14.57 -34.87
CA ARG A 67 -42.55 -13.47 -35.26
C ARG A 67 -42.90 -12.64 -34.00
N SER A 68 -43.22 -11.34 -34.17
CA SER A 68 -43.77 -10.39 -33.17
C SER A 68 -42.87 -9.96 -31.99
N GLY A 69 -43.08 -8.79 -31.38
CA GLY A 69 -44.20 -7.83 -31.53
C GLY A 69 -43.78 -6.35 -31.42
N ARG A 70 -44.74 -5.43 -31.67
CA ARG A 70 -44.52 -3.97 -31.85
C ARG A 70 -45.38 -3.13 -30.91
N ILE A 71 -44.75 -2.23 -30.15
CA ILE A 71 -45.24 -0.96 -29.57
C ILE A 71 -44.00 -0.20 -29.06
N GLY A 72 -43.90 1.14 -29.05
CA GLY A 72 -44.77 2.20 -29.58
C GLY A 72 -44.08 3.56 -29.33
N GLU A 73 -44.20 4.52 -30.24
CA GLU A 73 -43.40 5.77 -30.26
C GLU A 73 -44.28 7.00 -29.96
N ILE A 74 -43.85 7.88 -29.05
CA ILE A 74 -44.39 9.22 -28.76
C ILE A 74 -43.33 10.06 -28.01
N ASP A 75 -43.21 11.32 -28.44
CA ASP A 75 -42.69 12.52 -27.75
C ASP A 75 -43.33 13.73 -28.50
N PRO A 76 -43.47 14.98 -27.99
CA PRO A 76 -42.70 15.62 -26.91
C PRO A 76 -43.52 16.42 -25.84
N ASP A 77 -42.77 17.06 -24.92
CA ASP A 77 -42.99 18.29 -24.11
C ASP A 77 -44.27 19.15 -24.31
N PRO A 78 -44.80 19.89 -23.29
CA PRO A 78 -43.98 20.82 -22.46
C PRO A 78 -44.37 21.17 -21.00
N VAL A 79 -43.36 21.63 -20.24
CA VAL A 79 -43.28 22.79 -19.31
C VAL A 79 -44.56 23.35 -18.61
N THR A 80 -44.56 23.41 -17.27
CA THR A 80 -44.79 24.66 -16.46
C THR A 80 -44.68 24.46 -14.94
N VAL A 81 -44.12 25.47 -14.23
CA VAL A 81 -44.60 26.11 -12.97
C VAL A 81 -43.57 27.16 -12.49
N SER A 82 -44.03 28.38 -12.15
CA SER A 82 -43.25 29.51 -11.59
C SER A 82 -43.05 29.38 -10.07
N GLY A 83 -42.25 30.16 -9.33
CA GLY A 83 -41.34 31.31 -9.54
C GLY A 83 -40.43 31.43 -8.29
N SER A 84 -39.73 32.53 -7.93
CA SER A 84 -39.63 33.90 -8.44
C SER A 84 -38.29 34.57 -8.00
N ALA A 85 -38.06 35.80 -8.48
CA ALA A 85 -36.95 36.74 -8.17
C ALA A 85 -36.71 37.00 -6.64
N ASP A 86 -35.64 37.66 -6.16
CA ASP A 86 -34.70 38.69 -6.70
C ASP A 86 -33.22 38.39 -6.28
N ALA A 87 -32.13 38.79 -6.97
CA ALA A 87 -31.55 40.12 -7.24
C ALA A 87 -31.15 40.94 -5.98
N ALA A 88 -30.01 41.66 -5.87
CA ALA A 88 -28.72 41.64 -6.61
C ALA A 88 -27.64 42.47 -5.84
N ALA A 89 -26.34 42.27 -6.15
CA ALA A 89 -25.19 43.18 -5.84
C ALA A 89 -24.88 43.44 -4.33
N SER A 90 -23.82 44.15 -3.90
CA SER A 90 -22.37 44.21 -4.26
C SER A 90 -21.63 45.05 -3.19
N GLN A 91 -20.29 44.93 -3.06
CA GLN A 91 -19.39 45.86 -2.33
C GLN A 91 -19.55 45.93 -0.78
N SER A 92 -18.60 46.40 0.05
CA SER A 92 -17.12 46.50 -0.08
C SER A 92 -16.45 46.75 1.31
N ALA A 93 -15.23 46.23 1.49
CA ALA A 93 -14.08 46.72 2.27
C ALA A 93 -14.13 47.23 3.76
N ALA A 94 -12.96 47.01 4.39
CA ALA A 94 -12.28 47.81 5.43
C ALA A 94 -12.73 47.72 6.91
N GLY A 95 -11.71 47.78 7.81
CA GLY A 95 -11.88 47.73 9.27
C GLY A 95 -10.62 47.37 10.07
N LEU A 96 -9.43 47.92 9.73
CA LEU A 96 -8.16 47.65 10.45
C LEU A 96 -7.29 48.91 10.60
N ALA A 97 -7.22 49.44 11.83
CA ALA A 97 -6.31 50.46 12.40
C ALA A 97 -6.82 50.77 13.84
N ASP A 98 -6.05 51.15 14.87
CA ASP A 98 -4.60 51.15 15.20
C ASP A 98 -4.53 50.99 16.76
N SER A 99 -3.57 51.32 17.65
CA SER A 99 -2.22 51.93 17.73
C SER A 99 -1.69 51.66 19.17
N ALA A 100 -0.45 51.83 19.62
CA ALA A 100 0.92 51.56 19.12
C ALA A 100 1.90 51.78 20.33
N SER A 101 3.20 51.47 20.21
CA SER A 101 4.27 51.72 21.23
C SER A 101 4.20 50.85 22.51
N SER A 102 5.25 50.49 23.26
CA SER A 102 6.73 50.42 23.14
C SER A 102 7.21 49.40 24.23
N GLY A 103 8.38 48.78 24.26
CA GLY A 103 9.65 48.96 23.53
C GLY A 103 10.83 49.00 24.52
N ARG A 104 11.53 47.87 24.75
CA ARG A 104 12.81 47.83 25.50
C ARG A 104 13.60 46.52 25.31
N GLU A 105 14.91 46.61 25.10
CA GLU A 105 15.87 45.49 25.16
C GLU A 105 16.51 45.36 26.57
N PRO A 106 17.07 44.19 26.93
CA PRO A 106 18.11 44.04 27.93
C PRO A 106 19.50 43.78 27.31
N LEU A 107 20.55 44.33 27.92
CA LEU A 107 21.95 44.21 27.50
C LEU A 107 22.52 42.79 27.67
N VAL A 108 23.59 42.51 26.92
CA VAL A 108 24.58 41.47 27.23
C VAL A 108 25.61 42.05 28.22
N ASP A 109 25.99 41.27 29.24
CA ASP A 109 27.08 41.59 30.17
C ASP A 109 28.07 40.39 30.20
N PRO A 110 29.35 40.54 29.80
CA PRO A 110 30.22 39.41 29.46
C PRO A 110 31.30 39.07 30.50
N ASP A 111 31.01 39.05 31.81
CA ASP A 111 31.99 38.61 32.82
C ASP A 111 31.37 37.78 33.98
N ALA A 112 31.40 36.45 33.85
CA ALA A 112 30.93 35.51 34.89
C ALA A 112 31.60 34.12 34.78
N VAL A 113 32.91 34.02 35.05
CA VAL A 113 33.63 32.74 35.08
C VAL A 113 33.23 31.91 36.32
N GLY A 114 32.28 30.99 36.14
CA GLY A 114 31.84 30.05 37.17
C GLY A 114 31.97 28.59 36.74
N SER A 115 32.91 27.85 37.35
CA SER A 115 33.15 26.43 37.04
C SER A 115 31.92 25.57 37.34
N PRO A 116 31.47 24.70 36.40
CA PRO A 116 30.34 23.82 36.64
C PRO A 116 30.68 22.74 37.69
N PRO A 117 29.77 22.39 38.61
CA PRO A 117 30.01 21.34 39.59
C PRO A 117 30.12 19.97 38.90
N ALA A 118 30.97 19.09 39.45
CA ALA A 118 31.24 17.77 38.88
C ALA A 118 29.94 16.96 38.69
N SER A 119 29.75 16.44 37.47
CA SER A 119 28.52 15.78 37.04
C SER A 119 28.36 14.40 37.68
N ALA A 120 27.68 14.35 38.82
CA ALA A 120 27.34 13.10 39.52
C ALA A 120 26.42 12.21 38.65
N VAL A 121 27.03 11.26 37.92
CA VAL A 121 26.34 10.33 37.03
C VAL A 121 25.34 9.49 37.82
N ARG A 122 24.05 9.67 37.56
CA ARG A 122 22.98 8.88 38.18
C ARG A 122 23.06 7.44 37.69
N ARG A 123 23.42 6.50 38.58
CA ARG A 123 23.42 5.06 38.30
C ARG A 123 22.00 4.58 37.98
N GLY A 124 21.85 3.86 36.87
CA GLY A 124 20.61 3.27 36.39
C GLY A 124 20.42 1.82 36.84
N LEU A 125 19.26 1.26 36.49
CA LEU A 125 18.91 -0.12 36.81
C LEU A 125 19.91 -1.13 36.20
N PRO A 126 20.15 -2.28 36.88
CA PRO A 126 20.99 -3.35 36.34
C PRO A 126 20.55 -3.84 34.97
N ARG A 127 21.51 -4.11 34.08
CA ARG A 127 21.26 -4.66 32.73
C ARG A 127 20.87 -6.15 32.72
N VAL A 128 20.97 -6.82 33.87
CA VAL A 128 20.67 -8.24 34.08
C VAL A 128 19.96 -8.38 35.43
N PRO A 129 18.91 -9.21 35.57
CA PRO A 129 18.27 -9.45 36.87
C PRO A 129 19.29 -9.93 37.92
N GLY A 130 19.44 -9.20 39.03
CA GLY A 130 20.39 -9.48 40.09
C GLY A 130 21.81 -8.90 39.90
N GLY A 131 22.09 -8.19 38.80
CA GLY A 131 23.37 -7.50 38.59
C GLY A 131 23.49 -6.17 39.37
N GLU A 132 24.66 -5.53 39.27
CA GLU A 132 24.89 -4.19 39.87
C GLU A 132 24.26 -3.04 39.05
N PRO A 133 23.96 -1.89 39.69
CA PRO A 133 23.55 -0.66 39.00
C PRO A 133 24.65 -0.10 38.09
N TRP A 134 24.31 0.20 36.83
CA TRP A 134 25.25 0.69 35.82
C TRP A 134 25.34 2.23 35.80
N PRO A 135 26.52 2.86 35.58
CA PRO A 135 27.84 2.25 35.43
C PRO A 135 28.49 1.87 36.77
N HIS A 136 29.44 0.93 36.72
CA HIS A 136 30.23 0.51 37.89
C HIS A 136 31.15 1.63 38.38
N ALA A 137 31.50 1.62 39.66
CA ALA A 137 32.18 2.73 40.35
C ALA A 137 33.72 2.81 40.13
N THR A 138 34.22 2.26 39.03
CA THR A 138 35.65 2.21 38.67
C THR A 138 35.87 2.43 37.17
N ALA A 139 35.36 3.56 36.67
CA ALA A 139 35.61 4.03 35.30
C ALA A 139 36.11 5.48 35.33
N ARG A 140 37.40 5.68 35.65
CA ARG A 140 38.11 6.87 35.17
C ARG A 140 38.20 6.74 33.64
N ALA A 141 37.95 7.83 32.93
CA ALA A 141 38.23 7.87 31.50
C ALA A 141 39.71 8.24 31.33
N ASP A 142 40.51 7.29 30.87
CA ASP A 142 41.90 7.55 30.51
C ASP A 142 41.93 8.43 29.25
N SER A 143 42.59 9.58 29.35
CA SER A 143 42.71 10.58 28.29
C SER A 143 44.14 11.13 28.27
N GLU A 144 45.10 10.28 27.91
CA GLU A 144 46.49 10.70 27.71
C GLU A 144 46.74 11.16 26.26
N SER A 145 46.98 12.46 26.08
CA SER A 145 47.74 12.96 24.93
C SER A 145 48.40 14.33 25.21
N GLY A 146 49.37 14.33 26.13
CA GLY A 146 50.50 15.29 26.17
C GLY A 146 50.24 16.76 26.55
N VAL A 147 50.95 17.24 27.59
CA VAL A 147 52.15 18.11 27.46
C VAL A 147 52.81 18.26 28.84
N ARG A 148 54.15 18.38 28.89
CA ARG A 148 54.93 18.48 30.14
C ARG A 148 55.11 19.92 30.63
N PHE A 149 54.71 20.21 31.87
CA PHE A 149 55.40 21.06 32.87
C PHE A 149 54.79 20.72 34.26
N GLY A 150 55.51 20.66 35.39
CA GLY A 150 56.95 20.66 35.62
C GLY A 150 57.32 20.88 37.11
N ARG A 151 58.29 20.10 37.62
CA ARG A 151 59.05 20.25 38.89
C ARG A 151 58.44 19.75 40.23
N SER A 152 59.27 18.97 40.96
CA SER A 152 59.36 18.73 42.43
C SER A 152 58.15 18.27 43.24
N GLY A 153 58.30 17.13 43.92
CA GLY A 153 57.36 16.64 44.95
C GLY A 153 57.64 15.18 45.36
N GLU A 154 58.85 14.90 45.86
CA GLU A 154 59.28 13.55 46.25
C GLU A 154 58.85 13.21 47.68
N ILE A 155 58.24 12.03 47.90
CA ILE A 155 58.31 11.16 49.09
C ILE A 155 57.42 9.93 48.86
N ASP A 156 57.91 8.77 49.30
CA ASP A 156 57.29 7.43 49.32
C ASP A 156 57.80 6.73 50.62
N PRO A 157 57.23 5.62 51.16
CA PRO A 157 55.97 4.92 50.87
C PRO A 157 55.07 4.67 52.11
N ASN A 158 53.97 3.94 51.86
CA ASN A 158 53.26 3.04 52.80
C ASN A 158 52.34 3.64 53.91
N PRO A 159 51.40 2.83 54.46
CA PRO A 159 50.12 3.35 54.96
C PRO A 159 49.89 3.21 56.47
N VAL A 160 49.07 4.11 57.01
CA VAL A 160 48.41 3.91 58.32
C VAL A 160 47.08 3.21 58.09
N ALA A 161 46.99 1.94 58.48
CA ALA A 161 45.72 1.22 58.56
C ALA A 161 44.90 1.75 59.74
N VAL A 162 43.61 2.03 59.52
CA VAL A 162 42.64 2.35 60.58
C VAL A 162 41.52 1.33 60.50
N SER A 163 41.33 0.56 61.56
CA SER A 163 40.45 -0.60 61.59
C SER A 163 38.97 -0.27 61.46
N GLU A 164 38.20 -1.25 60.99
CA GLU A 164 36.75 -1.17 60.90
C GLU A 164 36.08 -0.96 62.26
N SER A 165 35.02 -0.15 62.29
CA SER A 165 34.06 -0.09 63.41
C SER A 165 32.69 -0.47 62.88
N ALA A 166 32.31 -1.74 63.06
CA ALA A 166 31.06 -2.29 62.57
C ALA A 166 29.87 -1.82 63.44
N ALA A 167 29.15 -0.80 62.97
CA ALA A 167 27.97 -0.29 63.67
C ALA A 167 26.81 -1.31 63.65
N ALA A 168 26.41 -1.78 64.83
CA ALA A 168 25.32 -2.76 64.99
C ALA A 168 23.95 -2.17 64.64
N SER A 169 23.05 -3.00 64.08
CA SER A 169 21.68 -2.59 63.75
C SER A 169 20.80 -2.47 65.01
N PRO A 170 19.97 -1.42 65.13
CA PRO A 170 19.12 -1.21 66.30
C PRO A 170 17.90 -2.16 66.34
N ALA A 171 17.60 -2.69 67.52
CA ALA A 171 16.46 -3.58 67.73
C ALA A 171 15.10 -2.82 67.70
N PRO A 172 13.97 -3.52 67.41
CA PRO A 172 12.65 -2.90 67.40
C PRO A 172 12.22 -2.39 68.78
N ARG A 173 11.64 -1.19 68.83
CA ARG A 173 11.06 -0.62 70.06
C ARG A 173 9.65 -1.18 70.30
N PRO A 174 9.24 -1.45 71.56
CA PRO A 174 7.89 -1.90 71.88
C PRO A 174 6.83 -0.81 71.60
N PRO A 175 5.57 -1.19 71.34
CA PRO A 175 4.48 -0.24 71.11
C PRO A 175 4.13 0.55 72.38
N LEU A 176 3.70 1.81 72.20
CA LEU A 176 3.28 2.68 73.30
C LEU A 176 1.95 2.19 73.92
N THR A 177 1.90 2.15 75.25
CA THR A 177 0.77 1.60 76.04
C THR A 177 -0.32 2.61 76.39
N VAL A 178 -0.17 3.88 75.99
CA VAL A 178 -1.18 4.93 76.22
C VAL A 178 -2.16 5.05 75.03
N PRO A 179 -3.48 5.21 75.28
CA PRO A 179 -4.46 5.38 74.22
C PRO A 179 -4.26 6.70 73.48
N ARG A 180 -4.31 6.66 72.14
CA ARG A 180 -4.17 7.84 71.28
C ARG A 180 -5.42 8.73 71.34
N THR A 181 -5.44 9.70 72.24
CA THR A 181 -6.49 10.74 72.36
C THR A 181 -6.36 11.83 71.28
N VAL A 182 -6.36 11.43 70.01
CA VAL A 182 -6.35 12.38 68.88
C VAL A 182 -7.76 12.85 68.58
N TRP A 183 -8.15 13.98 69.16
CA TRP A 183 -9.41 14.66 68.82
C TRP A 183 -9.33 15.20 67.37
N PRO A 184 -10.31 14.91 66.49
CA PRO A 184 -10.37 15.53 65.17
C PRO A 184 -10.74 17.01 65.31
N GLY A 185 -9.73 17.88 65.42
CA GLY A 185 -9.93 19.33 65.43
C GLY A 185 -10.54 19.82 64.11
N VAL A 186 -11.24 20.95 64.13
CA VAL A 186 -11.96 21.51 62.96
C VAL A 186 -11.05 21.82 61.76
N ALA A 187 -9.74 21.91 61.98
CA ALA A 187 -8.71 22.02 60.92
C ALA A 187 -8.35 20.67 60.24
N ALA A 188 -9.00 19.55 60.58
CA ALA A 188 -8.83 18.24 59.97
C ALA A 188 -9.42 18.21 58.54
N SER A 189 -8.74 18.92 57.63
CA SER A 189 -9.04 18.90 56.20
C SER A 189 -8.99 17.47 55.70
N ALA A 190 -10.13 16.93 55.26
CA ALA A 190 -10.19 15.62 54.62
C ALA A 190 -9.16 15.57 53.48
N PRO A 191 -8.38 14.48 53.33
CA PRO A 191 -7.42 14.36 52.25
C PRO A 191 -8.12 14.62 50.91
N ARG A 192 -7.66 15.64 50.17
CA ARG A 192 -8.19 15.91 48.83
C ARG A 192 -8.13 14.60 48.04
N PRO A 193 -9.22 14.15 47.40
CA PRO A 193 -9.20 12.91 46.62
C PRO A 193 -8.05 13.01 45.62
N ALA A 194 -7.13 12.05 45.68
CA ALA A 194 -5.96 12.06 44.83
C ALA A 194 -6.41 12.16 43.37
N LYS A 195 -5.86 13.10 42.60
CA LYS A 195 -6.19 13.24 41.17
C LYS A 195 -5.97 11.86 40.53
N ALA A 196 -7.04 11.29 39.99
CA ALA A 196 -7.00 9.96 39.39
C ALA A 196 -5.86 9.90 38.37
N GLU A 197 -4.93 8.95 38.55
CA GLU A 197 -3.80 8.84 37.64
C GLU A 197 -4.31 8.61 36.21
N PRO A 198 -3.76 9.32 35.20
CA PRO A 198 -4.18 9.15 33.83
C PRO A 198 -3.91 7.70 33.39
N GLN A 199 -4.97 7.00 32.97
CA GLN A 199 -4.89 5.59 32.57
C GLN A 199 -3.79 5.38 31.51
N ARG A 200 -2.71 4.68 31.87
CA ARG A 200 -1.55 4.49 31.00
C ARG A 200 -1.75 3.28 30.09
N ILE A 201 -1.43 3.44 28.80
CA ILE A 201 -1.45 2.36 27.81
C ILE A 201 -0.02 1.82 27.70
N GLY A 202 0.32 0.91 28.62
CA GLY A 202 1.70 0.50 28.85
C GLY A 202 2.48 1.60 29.58
N PRO A 203 3.71 1.95 29.13
CA PRO A 203 4.53 2.97 29.80
C PRO A 203 4.05 4.40 29.59
N TYR A 204 3.25 4.67 28.54
CA TYR A 204 2.86 6.02 28.11
C TYR A 204 1.39 6.34 28.39
N THR A 205 1.07 7.62 28.56
CA THR A 205 -0.32 8.11 28.59
C THR A 205 -0.93 8.15 27.17
N PRO A 206 -2.27 8.17 27.02
CA PRO A 206 -2.91 8.34 25.72
C PRO A 206 -2.51 9.63 25.00
N LEU A 207 -2.25 10.71 25.76
CA LEU A 207 -1.78 11.98 25.21
C LEU A 207 -0.33 11.90 24.70
N GLN A 208 0.53 11.13 25.37
CA GLN A 208 1.88 10.84 24.88
C GLN A 208 1.84 9.96 23.62
N TRP A 209 0.99 8.93 23.59
CA TRP A 209 0.75 8.13 22.39
C TRP A 209 0.29 8.99 21.21
N LEU A 210 -0.71 9.86 21.42
CA LEU A 210 -1.18 10.80 20.41
C LEU A 210 -0.07 11.74 19.93
N GLY A 211 0.66 12.36 20.86
CA GLY A 211 1.77 13.27 20.54
C GLY A 211 2.88 12.58 19.74
N SER A 212 3.31 11.38 20.15
CA SER A 212 4.29 10.58 19.40
C SER A 212 3.77 10.16 18.02
N THR A 213 2.49 9.81 17.88
CA THR A 213 1.88 9.50 16.57
C THR A 213 1.80 10.72 15.66
N VAL A 214 1.47 11.91 16.19
CA VAL A 214 1.46 13.16 15.42
C VAL A 214 2.87 13.56 14.99
N VAL A 215 3.86 13.52 15.89
CA VAL A 215 5.26 13.83 15.56
C VAL A 215 5.81 12.85 14.50
N LEU A 216 5.54 11.55 14.63
CA LEU A 216 5.93 10.55 13.63
C LEU A 216 5.22 10.76 12.29
N GLY A 217 3.93 11.13 12.32
CA GLY A 217 3.15 11.44 11.12
C GLY A 217 3.65 12.69 10.39
N VAL A 218 3.95 13.77 11.12
CA VAL A 218 4.56 14.99 10.56
C VAL A 218 5.95 14.72 10.01
N PHE A 219 6.77 13.92 10.71
CA PHE A 219 8.09 13.52 10.21
C PHE A 219 8.00 12.67 8.93
N ALA A 220 7.08 11.70 8.88
CA ALA A 220 6.84 10.89 7.69
C ALA A 220 6.31 11.72 6.51
N LEU A 221 5.43 12.70 6.77
CA LEU A 221 4.92 13.63 5.77
C LEU A 221 6.01 14.56 5.24
N ALA A 222 6.89 15.07 6.12
CA ALA A 222 8.04 15.86 5.72
C ALA A 222 9.03 15.05 4.87
N LEU A 223 9.31 13.81 5.26
CA LEU A 223 10.17 12.90 4.48
C LEU A 223 9.56 12.57 3.11
N ALA A 224 8.25 12.36 3.03
CA ALA A 224 7.54 12.19 1.77
C ALA A 224 7.62 13.46 0.90
N GLY A 225 7.40 14.65 1.47
CA GLY A 225 7.57 15.92 0.76
C GLY A 225 8.99 16.13 0.22
N ILE A 226 10.01 15.78 1.00
CA ILE A 226 11.41 15.80 0.56
C ILE A 226 11.64 14.82 -0.61
N ALA A 227 11.04 13.62 -0.58
CA ALA A 227 11.14 12.66 -1.67
C ALA A 227 10.45 13.16 -2.96
N VAL A 228 9.26 13.78 -2.85
CA VAL A 228 8.56 14.41 -3.99
C VAL A 228 9.41 15.53 -4.60
N LEU A 229 9.96 16.42 -3.77
CA LEU A 229 10.81 17.54 -4.22
C LEU A 229 12.11 17.04 -4.86
N LEU A 230 12.75 16.01 -4.30
CA LEU A 230 13.96 15.42 -4.87
C LEU A 230 13.67 14.74 -6.22
N ALA A 231 12.56 13.99 -6.34
CA ALA A 231 12.16 13.39 -7.61
C ALA A 231 11.86 14.48 -8.67
N ARG A 232 11.08 15.52 -8.32
CA ARG A 232 10.83 16.66 -9.22
C ARG A 232 12.10 17.40 -9.62
N PHE A 233 13.06 17.57 -8.70
CA PHE A 233 14.36 18.16 -9.01
C PHE A 233 15.14 17.30 -10.02
N VAL A 234 15.27 16.00 -9.77
CA VAL A 234 15.97 15.07 -10.67
C VAL A 234 15.33 15.05 -12.06
N LEU A 235 14.00 15.03 -12.14
CA LEU A 235 13.27 15.03 -13.42
C LEU A 235 13.27 16.38 -14.16
N ALA A 236 13.59 17.49 -13.48
CA ALA A 236 13.76 18.80 -14.13
C ALA A 236 15.13 18.96 -14.81
N LEU A 237 16.15 18.25 -14.29
CA LEU A 237 17.48 18.21 -14.89
C LEU A 237 17.44 17.55 -16.29
N GLU A 238 18.34 17.98 -17.16
CA GLU A 238 18.40 17.50 -18.55
C GLU A 238 18.61 15.98 -18.65
N PRO A 239 19.57 15.36 -17.93
CA PRO A 239 19.68 13.90 -17.91
C PRO A 239 18.45 13.16 -17.36
N GLY A 240 17.62 13.82 -16.54
CA GLY A 240 16.35 13.26 -16.05
C GLY A 240 15.26 13.26 -17.13
N ARG A 241 15.20 14.34 -17.92
CA ARG A 241 14.32 14.44 -19.11
C ARG A 241 14.74 13.45 -20.20
N ASP A 242 16.05 13.35 -20.48
CA ASP A 242 16.60 12.40 -21.45
C ASP A 242 16.34 10.95 -21.03
N PHE A 243 16.47 10.64 -19.72
CA PHE A 243 16.16 9.32 -19.18
C PHE A 243 14.67 8.97 -19.33
N LEU A 244 13.75 9.90 -19.09
CA LEU A 244 12.32 9.68 -19.34
C LEU A 244 12.00 9.55 -20.84
N ALA A 245 12.71 10.27 -21.71
CA ALA A 245 12.54 10.15 -23.17
C ALA A 245 13.03 8.80 -23.71
N ALA A 246 14.10 8.25 -23.15
CA ALA A 246 14.61 6.92 -23.47
C ALA A 246 13.80 5.79 -22.82
N PHE A 247 13.23 6.02 -21.63
CA PHE A 247 12.49 5.04 -20.83
C PHE A 247 11.21 5.68 -20.27
N PRO A 248 10.09 5.70 -21.03
CA PRO A 248 8.87 6.42 -20.62
C PRO A 248 8.16 5.81 -19.40
N GLY A 249 8.42 4.53 -19.07
CA GLY A 249 7.76 3.79 -17.99
C GLY A 249 7.29 2.40 -18.42
N GLU A 250 7.21 2.15 -19.73
CA GLU A 250 6.75 0.91 -20.36
C GLU A 250 7.54 0.60 -21.63
N TYR A 251 7.38 -0.62 -22.12
CA TYR A 251 7.97 -1.12 -23.37
C TYR A 251 6.91 -2.00 -24.08
N PRO A 252 6.98 -2.18 -25.41
CA PRO A 252 6.00 -2.98 -26.14
C PRO A 252 6.05 -4.46 -25.73
N LEU A 253 4.88 -5.08 -25.62
CA LEU A 253 4.77 -6.53 -25.40
C LEU A 253 5.12 -7.28 -26.70
N PRO A 254 5.54 -8.56 -26.64
CA PRO A 254 5.86 -9.36 -27.82
C PRO A 254 4.69 -9.50 -28.80
N GLU A 255 5.00 -9.74 -30.07
CA GLU A 255 3.98 -10.07 -31.08
C GLU A 255 3.13 -11.28 -30.63
N GLY A 256 1.80 -11.16 -30.78
CA GLY A 256 0.85 -12.16 -30.28
C GLY A 256 0.49 -12.04 -28.79
N ALA A 257 1.04 -11.07 -28.05
CA ALA A 257 0.59 -10.79 -26.69
C ALA A 257 -0.90 -10.35 -26.68
N PRO A 258 -1.75 -10.92 -25.80
CA PRO A 258 -3.18 -10.63 -25.81
C PRO A 258 -3.47 -9.24 -25.21
N VAL A 259 -4.21 -8.42 -25.96
CA VAL A 259 -4.74 -7.12 -25.54
C VAL A 259 -6.06 -7.32 -24.78
N GLY A 260 -6.27 -6.52 -23.74
CA GLY A 260 -7.45 -6.57 -22.88
C GLY A 260 -7.39 -7.64 -21.80
N LEU A 261 -8.32 -7.52 -20.84
CA LEU A 261 -8.39 -8.38 -19.66
C LEU A 261 -9.57 -9.35 -19.80
N PRO A 262 -9.33 -10.68 -19.84
CA PRO A 262 -10.39 -11.67 -20.00
C PRO A 262 -11.16 -11.89 -18.70
N VAL A 263 -12.46 -12.16 -18.79
CA VAL A 263 -13.39 -12.31 -17.65
C VAL A 263 -12.89 -13.26 -16.54
N TRP A 264 -12.05 -14.26 -16.87
CA TRP A 264 -11.46 -15.15 -15.86
C TRP A 264 -10.49 -14.44 -14.93
N LEU A 265 -9.75 -13.45 -15.44
CA LEU A 265 -8.83 -12.63 -14.65
C LEU A 265 -9.61 -11.79 -13.63
N ASN A 266 -10.76 -11.24 -14.04
CA ASN A 266 -11.65 -10.44 -13.20
C ASN A 266 -12.22 -11.23 -12.01
N TRP A 267 -12.81 -12.41 -12.24
CA TRP A 267 -13.33 -13.22 -11.13
C TRP A 267 -12.21 -13.82 -10.27
N SER A 268 -11.06 -14.18 -10.85
CA SER A 268 -9.93 -14.71 -10.10
C SER A 268 -9.26 -13.61 -9.24
N HIS A 269 -9.25 -12.36 -9.71
CA HIS A 269 -8.83 -11.20 -8.94
C HIS A 269 -9.75 -10.98 -7.73
N PHE A 270 -11.07 -10.95 -7.94
CA PHE A 270 -12.04 -10.87 -6.84
C PHE A 270 -11.88 -12.01 -5.82
N LEU A 271 -11.75 -13.26 -6.27
CA LEU A 271 -11.52 -14.40 -5.37
C LEU A 271 -10.21 -14.25 -4.58
N ASN A 272 -9.13 -13.78 -5.20
CA ASN A 272 -7.88 -13.47 -4.50
C ASN A 272 -8.08 -12.38 -3.43
N SER A 273 -8.75 -11.27 -3.74
CA SER A 273 -9.07 -10.22 -2.75
C SER A 273 -9.93 -10.75 -1.60
N PHE A 274 -10.96 -11.53 -1.92
CA PHE A 274 -11.86 -12.15 -0.95
C PHE A 274 -11.11 -13.12 -0.03
N PHE A 275 -10.28 -14.03 -0.56
CA PHE A 275 -9.53 -14.98 0.25
C PHE A 275 -8.44 -14.30 1.09
N LEU A 276 -7.67 -13.35 0.53
CA LEU A 276 -6.62 -12.63 1.26
C LEU A 276 -7.17 -11.86 2.48
N LEU A 277 -8.38 -11.30 2.38
CA LEU A 277 -9.08 -10.69 3.53
C LEU A 277 -9.18 -11.66 4.72
N PHE A 278 -9.56 -12.92 4.48
CA PHE A 278 -9.67 -13.93 5.54
C PHE A 278 -8.32 -14.50 5.96
N ILE A 279 -7.39 -14.74 5.04
CA ILE A 279 -6.04 -15.24 5.33
C ILE A 279 -5.29 -14.26 6.25
N ILE A 280 -5.26 -12.97 5.90
CA ILE A 280 -4.61 -11.92 6.69
C ILE A 280 -5.29 -11.77 8.07
N ARG A 281 -6.64 -11.69 8.10
CA ARG A 281 -7.42 -11.64 9.36
C ARG A 281 -7.10 -12.81 10.27
N THR A 282 -7.15 -14.04 9.75
CA THR A 282 -7.01 -15.26 10.55
C THR A 282 -5.55 -15.54 10.93
N GLY A 283 -4.58 -15.24 10.08
CA GLY A 283 -3.16 -15.30 10.43
C GLY A 283 -2.78 -14.34 11.57
N TRP A 284 -3.33 -13.12 11.53
CA TRP A 284 -3.19 -12.15 12.63
C TRP A 284 -3.89 -12.60 13.92
N GLN A 285 -5.06 -13.23 13.82
CA GLN A 285 -5.76 -13.83 14.95
C GLN A 285 -4.95 -14.99 15.55
N VAL A 286 -4.52 -15.97 14.75
CA VAL A 286 -3.68 -17.11 15.20
C VAL A 286 -2.40 -16.63 15.89
N ARG A 287 -1.76 -15.56 15.40
CA ARG A 287 -0.58 -14.95 16.04
C ARG A 287 -0.88 -14.32 17.41
N ARG A 288 -2.13 -13.95 17.70
CA ARG A 288 -2.58 -13.28 18.95
C ARG A 288 -3.41 -14.19 19.88
N GLU A 289 -3.90 -15.33 19.39
CA GLU A 289 -4.83 -16.24 20.07
C GLU A 289 -4.15 -17.06 21.18
N LYS A 290 -4.05 -16.50 22.40
CA LYS A 290 -3.49 -17.22 23.57
C LYS A 290 -4.40 -18.31 24.13
N ARG A 291 -5.72 -18.23 23.90
CA ARG A 291 -6.74 -19.16 24.44
C ARG A 291 -7.89 -19.31 23.42
N PRO A 292 -7.85 -20.33 22.54
CA PRO A 292 -8.95 -20.60 21.60
C PRO A 292 -10.29 -20.87 22.31
N SER A 293 -11.39 -20.40 21.69
CA SER A 293 -12.76 -20.62 22.14
C SER A 293 -13.37 -21.94 21.62
N ALA A 294 -12.83 -22.49 20.54
CA ALA A 294 -13.22 -23.78 19.99
C ALA A 294 -12.02 -24.49 19.34
N PHE A 295 -12.03 -25.81 19.42
CA PHE A 295 -11.01 -26.69 18.84
C PHE A 295 -11.64 -27.64 17.83
N TRP A 296 -10.94 -27.86 16.72
CA TRP A 296 -11.30 -28.83 15.68
C TRP A 296 -10.29 -29.99 15.67
N SER A 297 -10.78 -31.21 15.40
CA SER A 297 -10.00 -32.45 15.33
C SER A 297 -10.34 -33.24 14.06
N PRO A 298 -9.37 -33.68 13.23
CA PRO A 298 -9.68 -34.47 12.02
C PRO A 298 -10.38 -35.79 12.34
N ARG A 299 -11.36 -36.22 11.52
CA ARG A 299 -12.07 -37.51 11.71
C ARG A 299 -11.13 -38.70 11.93
N LYS A 300 -10.06 -38.80 11.13
CA LYS A 300 -9.08 -39.90 11.20
C LYS A 300 -8.08 -39.81 12.38
N ASN A 301 -8.01 -38.69 13.10
CA ASN A 301 -7.08 -38.52 14.23
C ASN A 301 -7.60 -37.54 15.28
N LYS A 302 -8.49 -38.04 16.16
CA LYS A 302 -9.10 -37.27 17.26
C LYS A 302 -8.13 -36.83 18.37
N LYS A 303 -6.86 -37.31 18.36
CA LYS A 303 -5.80 -36.85 19.27
C LYS A 303 -5.20 -35.51 18.82
N ARG A 304 -5.15 -35.24 17.50
CA ARG A 304 -4.70 -33.96 16.94
C ARG A 304 -5.81 -32.92 17.06
N ARG A 305 -5.54 -31.81 17.74
CA ARG A 305 -6.42 -30.64 17.85
C ARG A 305 -5.74 -29.38 17.36
N ILE A 306 -6.50 -28.50 16.73
CA ILE A 306 -6.11 -27.13 16.36
C ILE A 306 -7.24 -26.16 16.74
N SER A 307 -6.99 -24.86 16.81
CA SER A 307 -8.09 -23.89 17.00
C SER A 307 -9.00 -23.85 15.78
N LEU A 308 -10.28 -23.50 15.98
CA LEU A 308 -11.21 -23.27 14.87
C LEU A 308 -10.71 -22.14 13.94
N THR A 309 -10.01 -21.16 14.50
CA THR A 309 -9.32 -20.07 13.79
C THR A 309 -8.25 -20.61 12.83
N LEU A 310 -7.37 -21.50 13.29
CA LEU A 310 -6.35 -22.14 12.46
C LEU A 310 -6.94 -23.13 11.44
N TRP A 311 -8.03 -23.82 11.77
CA TRP A 311 -8.77 -24.63 10.80
C TRP A 311 -9.34 -23.77 9.67
N PHE A 312 -9.93 -22.61 9.99
CA PHE A 312 -10.53 -21.73 9.00
C PHE A 312 -9.47 -21.04 8.12
N HIS A 313 -8.33 -20.62 8.69
CA HIS A 313 -7.16 -20.17 7.93
C HIS A 313 -6.78 -21.22 6.87
N GLN A 314 -6.52 -22.46 7.31
CA GLN A 314 -6.13 -23.56 6.42
C GLN A 314 -7.18 -23.88 5.34
N ALA A 315 -8.46 -23.77 5.66
CA ALA A 315 -9.54 -23.99 4.70
C ALA A 315 -9.56 -22.92 3.60
N VAL A 316 -9.32 -21.64 3.96
CA VAL A 316 -9.22 -20.56 2.97
C VAL A 316 -7.91 -20.66 2.18
N ASP A 317 -6.79 -21.03 2.82
CA ASP A 317 -5.51 -21.26 2.12
C ASP A 317 -5.67 -22.26 0.97
N ILE A 318 -6.42 -23.35 1.19
CA ILE A 318 -6.66 -24.39 0.17
C ILE A 318 -7.50 -23.84 -1.00
N LEU A 319 -8.52 -23.02 -0.73
CA LEU A 319 -9.33 -22.37 -1.78
C LEU A 319 -8.53 -21.33 -2.55
N TRP A 320 -7.66 -20.58 -1.88
CA TRP A 320 -6.77 -19.60 -2.49
C TRP A 320 -5.67 -20.27 -3.34
N ILE A 321 -5.10 -21.38 -2.87
CA ILE A 321 -4.16 -22.20 -3.67
C ILE A 321 -4.86 -22.78 -4.90
N ALA A 322 -6.11 -23.27 -4.77
CA ALA A 322 -6.88 -23.77 -5.90
C ALA A 322 -7.15 -22.67 -6.95
N ASN A 323 -7.54 -21.46 -6.50
CA ASN A 323 -7.68 -20.28 -7.37
C ASN A 323 -6.34 -19.91 -8.03
N GLY A 324 -5.24 -19.94 -7.28
CA GLY A 324 -3.89 -19.67 -7.80
C GLY A 324 -3.43 -20.68 -8.86
N VAL A 325 -3.75 -21.97 -8.70
CA VAL A 325 -3.47 -23.00 -9.71
C VAL A 325 -4.28 -22.76 -10.97
N VAL A 326 -5.58 -22.48 -10.85
CA VAL A 326 -6.43 -22.17 -12.02
C VAL A 326 -5.97 -20.87 -12.71
N PHE A 327 -5.64 -19.83 -11.94
CA PHE A 327 -5.05 -18.59 -12.44
C PHE A 327 -3.77 -18.86 -13.25
N VAL A 328 -2.80 -19.61 -12.70
CA VAL A 328 -1.54 -19.89 -13.40
C VAL A 328 -1.75 -20.71 -14.67
N VAL A 329 -2.64 -21.71 -14.64
CA VAL A 329 -2.99 -22.50 -15.83
C VAL A 329 -3.61 -21.62 -16.92
N LEU A 330 -4.59 -20.78 -16.59
CA LEU A 330 -5.23 -19.88 -17.56
C LEU A 330 -4.30 -18.76 -18.04
N LEU A 331 -3.43 -18.24 -17.17
CA LEU A 331 -2.42 -17.23 -17.49
C LEU A 331 -1.48 -17.70 -18.61
N PHE A 332 -0.98 -18.94 -18.51
CA PHE A 332 -0.15 -19.53 -19.57
C PHE A 332 -0.98 -19.96 -20.79
N ALA A 333 -2.11 -20.65 -20.58
CA ALA A 333 -2.95 -21.18 -21.67
C ALA A 333 -3.60 -20.09 -22.56
N THR A 334 -3.75 -18.85 -22.07
CA THR A 334 -4.32 -17.72 -22.81
C THR A 334 -3.29 -16.67 -23.23
N GLY A 335 -1.98 -16.95 -23.07
CA GLY A 335 -0.90 -16.01 -23.41
C GLY A 335 -0.77 -14.79 -22.48
N GLN A 336 -1.70 -14.59 -21.55
CA GLN A 336 -1.76 -13.46 -20.62
C GLN A 336 -0.52 -13.35 -19.71
N TRP A 337 0.27 -14.42 -19.56
CA TRP A 337 1.58 -14.42 -18.90
C TRP A 337 2.52 -13.33 -19.44
N MET A 338 2.47 -13.03 -20.75
CA MET A 338 3.30 -12.00 -21.40
C MET A 338 3.08 -10.60 -20.83
N ARG A 339 1.93 -10.34 -20.19
CA ARG A 339 1.60 -9.04 -19.58
C ARG A 339 2.31 -8.84 -18.23
N ILE A 340 2.59 -9.93 -17.49
CA ILE A 340 3.09 -9.87 -16.10
C ILE A 340 4.44 -10.53 -15.87
N VAL A 341 4.99 -11.25 -16.84
CA VAL A 341 6.37 -11.73 -16.84
C VAL A 341 7.20 -10.79 -17.71
N PRO A 342 8.32 -10.22 -17.22
CA PRO A 342 9.15 -9.36 -18.05
C PRO A 342 9.73 -10.08 -19.26
N THR A 343 9.64 -9.46 -20.43
CA THR A 343 10.11 -10.01 -21.72
C THR A 343 11.28 -9.22 -22.33
N SER A 344 11.58 -8.02 -21.82
CA SER A 344 12.82 -7.27 -22.08
C SER A 344 13.50 -6.84 -20.78
N TRP A 345 14.83 -6.65 -20.83
CA TRP A 345 15.62 -6.05 -19.75
C TRP A 345 15.31 -4.56 -19.55
N GLU A 346 14.68 -3.91 -20.54
CA GLU A 346 14.14 -2.54 -20.45
C GLU A 346 13.13 -2.34 -19.31
N VAL A 347 12.56 -3.43 -18.77
CA VAL A 347 11.69 -3.40 -17.59
C VAL A 347 12.34 -2.68 -16.39
N PHE A 348 13.67 -2.79 -16.21
CA PHE A 348 14.35 -2.22 -15.04
C PHE A 348 14.50 -0.69 -15.11
N PRO A 349 15.07 -0.09 -16.18
CA PRO A 349 15.10 1.36 -16.31
C PRO A 349 13.69 1.96 -16.41
N ASN A 350 12.76 1.33 -17.15
CA ASN A 350 11.37 1.80 -17.21
C ASN A 350 10.66 1.73 -15.84
N ALA A 351 10.92 0.72 -15.01
CA ALA A 351 10.35 0.66 -13.66
C ALA A 351 10.93 1.76 -12.75
N LEU A 352 12.19 2.17 -12.95
CA LEU A 352 12.78 3.33 -12.29
C LEU A 352 12.12 4.64 -12.75
N SER A 353 11.90 4.82 -14.06
CA SER A 353 11.14 5.96 -14.61
C SER A 353 9.74 6.06 -14.01
N ALA A 354 8.98 4.96 -14.03
CA ALA A 354 7.65 4.91 -13.44
C ALA A 354 7.67 5.19 -11.93
N ALA A 355 8.64 4.65 -11.18
CA ALA A 355 8.80 4.93 -9.75
C ALA A 355 9.11 6.41 -9.48
N LEU A 356 9.96 7.06 -10.28
CA LEU A 356 10.26 8.48 -10.16
C LEU A 356 9.02 9.35 -10.46
N GLN A 357 8.23 9.00 -11.48
CA GLN A 357 6.96 9.65 -11.81
C GLN A 357 5.89 9.49 -10.69
N TYR A 358 5.73 8.28 -10.15
CA TYR A 358 4.83 8.06 -9.00
C TYR A 358 5.25 8.87 -7.76
N VAL A 359 6.55 8.95 -7.46
CA VAL A 359 7.10 9.71 -6.32
C VAL A 359 7.06 11.22 -6.57
N SER A 360 7.23 11.70 -7.81
CA SER A 360 7.10 13.13 -8.14
C SER A 360 5.65 13.63 -8.10
N LEU A 361 4.66 12.75 -7.96
CA LEU A 361 3.23 13.08 -8.12
C LEU A 361 2.91 13.66 -9.51
N ASP A 362 3.62 13.18 -10.52
CA ASP A 362 3.36 13.44 -11.94
C ASP A 362 3.12 12.06 -12.58
N TRP A 363 1.87 11.58 -12.49
CA TRP A 363 1.57 10.16 -12.70
C TRP A 363 1.41 9.80 -14.18
N PRO A 364 2.00 8.68 -14.64
CA PRO A 364 1.91 8.25 -16.03
C PRO A 364 0.45 7.95 -16.43
N THR A 365 0.14 8.19 -17.69
CA THR A 365 -1.16 7.84 -18.30
C THR A 365 -1.26 6.34 -18.52
N GLU A 366 -1.66 5.61 -17.47
CA GLU A 366 -1.79 4.16 -17.46
C GLU A 366 -2.68 3.63 -18.60
N ASN A 367 -2.16 2.70 -19.42
CA ASN A 367 -2.95 1.97 -20.41
C ASN A 367 -3.04 0.46 -20.12
N GLY A 368 -3.35 0.11 -18.86
CA GLY A 368 -3.49 -1.26 -18.33
C GLY A 368 -4.33 -2.25 -19.15
N TRP A 369 -5.13 -1.77 -20.11
CA TRP A 369 -5.83 -2.58 -21.12
C TRP A 369 -4.89 -3.11 -22.21
N VAL A 370 -3.94 -2.30 -22.69
CA VAL A 370 -2.93 -2.69 -23.69
C VAL A 370 -1.74 -3.36 -23.03
N ASN A 371 -1.14 -2.71 -22.04
CA ASN A 371 0.09 -3.10 -21.34
C ASN A 371 0.09 -2.52 -19.92
N TYR A 372 0.89 -3.10 -19.02
CA TYR A 372 1.14 -2.50 -17.70
C TYR A 372 2.48 -1.77 -17.73
N ASN A 373 2.59 -0.64 -17.01
CA ASN A 373 3.89 -0.03 -16.80
C ASN A 373 4.84 -0.99 -16.08
N SER A 374 6.15 -0.78 -16.25
CA SER A 374 7.16 -1.76 -15.82
C SER A 374 7.23 -1.94 -14.30
N LEU A 375 6.88 -0.92 -13.51
CA LEU A 375 6.79 -1.03 -12.05
C LEU A 375 5.58 -1.87 -11.63
N GLN A 376 4.44 -1.72 -12.30
CA GLN A 376 3.29 -2.61 -12.14
C GLN A 376 3.63 -4.04 -12.57
N GLN A 377 4.27 -4.23 -13.73
CA GLN A 377 4.67 -5.54 -14.25
C GLN A 377 5.57 -6.28 -13.24
N LEU A 378 6.63 -5.64 -12.74
CA LEU A 378 7.51 -6.23 -11.71
C LEU A 378 6.75 -6.52 -10.40
N SER A 379 5.80 -5.67 -10.02
CA SER A 379 4.96 -5.90 -8.83
C SER A 379 4.02 -7.11 -9.01
N TYR A 380 3.43 -7.28 -10.20
CA TYR A 380 2.57 -8.42 -10.52
C TYR A 380 3.37 -9.71 -10.71
N PHE A 381 4.59 -9.63 -11.24
CA PHE A 381 5.54 -10.74 -11.24
C PHE A 381 5.87 -11.18 -9.80
N ALA A 382 6.28 -10.22 -8.95
CA ALA A 382 6.68 -10.48 -7.58
C ALA A 382 5.52 -11.03 -6.73
N ILE A 383 4.29 -10.51 -6.86
CA ILE A 383 3.15 -11.02 -6.08
C ILE A 383 2.77 -12.45 -6.50
N THR A 384 2.84 -12.75 -7.81
CA THR A 384 2.39 -14.02 -8.41
C THR A 384 3.44 -15.13 -8.26
N PHE A 385 4.69 -14.87 -8.62
CA PHE A 385 5.73 -15.89 -8.77
C PHE A 385 6.75 -15.91 -7.62
N VAL A 386 6.72 -14.94 -6.70
CA VAL A 386 7.62 -14.89 -5.53
C VAL A 386 6.83 -14.91 -4.22
N ALA A 387 6.01 -13.90 -3.94
CA ALA A 387 5.33 -13.75 -2.65
C ALA A 387 4.28 -14.84 -2.41
N ALA A 388 3.46 -15.18 -3.41
CA ALA A 388 2.48 -16.26 -3.28
C ALA A 388 3.15 -17.64 -3.05
N PRO A 389 4.13 -18.09 -3.86
CA PRO A 389 4.89 -19.31 -3.58
C PRO A 389 5.59 -19.31 -2.21
N LEU A 390 6.18 -18.20 -1.78
CA LEU A 390 6.77 -18.08 -0.44
C LEU A 390 5.73 -18.25 0.68
N ALA A 391 4.54 -17.67 0.53
CA ALA A 391 3.44 -17.84 1.47
C ALA A 391 2.96 -19.30 1.52
N ILE A 392 2.82 -19.96 0.36
CA ILE A 392 2.40 -21.37 0.25
C ILE A 392 3.43 -22.29 0.89
N LEU A 393 4.72 -22.20 0.50
CA LEU A 393 5.79 -23.08 1.00
C LEU A 393 5.96 -22.94 2.52
N SER A 394 5.95 -21.72 3.03
CA SER A 394 6.06 -21.45 4.46
C SER A 394 4.78 -21.82 5.23
N GLY A 395 3.61 -21.60 4.64
CA GLY A 395 2.31 -22.01 5.21
C GLY A 395 2.19 -23.53 5.33
N VAL A 396 2.53 -24.28 4.27
CA VAL A 396 2.59 -25.75 4.27
C VAL A 396 3.55 -26.27 5.33
N ARG A 397 4.69 -25.60 5.56
CA ARG A 397 5.66 -25.96 6.60
C ARG A 397 5.18 -25.72 8.04
N LEU A 398 4.28 -24.75 8.23
CA LEU A 398 3.62 -24.45 9.51
C LEU A 398 2.32 -25.25 9.70
N SER A 399 1.73 -25.74 8.61
CA SER A 399 0.59 -26.65 8.64
C SER A 399 0.92 -27.95 9.36
N GLY A 400 -0.11 -28.59 9.90
CA GLY A 400 0.00 -29.99 10.33
C GLY A 400 -0.11 -31.01 9.17
N VAL A 401 -0.03 -30.60 7.90
CA VAL A 401 0.13 -31.53 6.77
C VAL A 401 1.59 -31.98 6.67
N TRP A 402 2.53 -31.14 7.12
CA TRP A 402 3.96 -31.42 7.13
C TRP A 402 4.33 -32.69 7.94
N PRO A 403 5.14 -33.61 7.40
CA PRO A 403 5.50 -34.84 8.07
C PRO A 403 6.44 -34.58 9.26
N LYS A 404 6.07 -35.11 10.44
CA LYS A 404 6.86 -34.95 11.67
C LYS A 404 8.12 -35.81 11.67
N ASP A 405 8.00 -37.02 11.16
CA ASP A 405 9.01 -38.08 11.32
C ASP A 405 10.08 -38.05 10.20
N ALA A 406 9.97 -37.09 9.27
CA ALA A 406 10.89 -36.89 8.15
C ALA A 406 12.16 -36.12 8.57
N ALA A 407 13.04 -36.74 9.35
CA ALA A 407 14.22 -36.11 9.96
C ALA A 407 15.11 -35.33 8.97
N ARG A 408 15.42 -35.89 7.79
CA ARG A 408 16.22 -35.20 6.75
C ARG A 408 15.56 -33.90 6.27
N LEU A 409 14.26 -33.96 6.01
CA LEU A 409 13.46 -32.84 5.50
C LEU A 409 13.27 -31.75 6.58
N ASN A 410 13.06 -32.15 7.84
CA ASN A 410 12.97 -31.23 8.98
C ASN A 410 14.31 -30.53 9.28
N ARG A 411 15.46 -31.17 9.01
CA ARG A 411 16.78 -30.54 9.10
C ARG A 411 17.04 -29.56 7.95
N LEU A 412 16.60 -29.89 6.73
CA LEU A 412 16.76 -29.03 5.56
C LEU A 412 15.87 -27.78 5.61
N TYR A 413 14.63 -27.91 6.12
CA TYR A 413 13.74 -26.76 6.34
C TYR A 413 13.26 -26.71 7.80
N PRO A 414 13.97 -25.98 8.69
CA PRO A 414 13.53 -25.74 10.07
C PRO A 414 12.28 -24.86 10.13
N VAL A 415 11.45 -25.07 11.15
CA VAL A 415 10.16 -24.35 11.30
C VAL A 415 10.36 -22.88 11.72
N GLU A 416 11.55 -22.54 12.20
CA GLU A 416 12.03 -21.19 12.53
C GLU A 416 12.14 -20.35 11.25
N TRP A 417 12.67 -20.92 10.16
CA TRP A 417 12.76 -20.25 8.87
C TRP A 417 11.38 -20.01 8.27
N ALA A 418 10.47 -20.98 8.33
CA ALA A 418 9.09 -20.78 7.89
C ALA A 418 8.40 -19.65 8.69
N ARG A 419 8.59 -19.60 10.02
CA ARG A 419 8.06 -18.49 10.85
C ARG A 419 8.69 -17.13 10.53
N LYS A 420 9.98 -17.10 10.17
CA LYS A 420 10.72 -15.89 9.74
C LYS A 420 10.31 -15.40 8.34
N VAL A 421 9.87 -16.28 7.43
CA VAL A 421 9.41 -15.91 6.08
C VAL A 421 7.92 -15.55 6.09
N HIS A 422 7.06 -16.45 6.58
CA HIS A 422 5.61 -16.37 6.42
C HIS A 422 5.01 -15.05 6.96
N PHE A 423 5.49 -14.58 8.11
CA PHE A 423 4.94 -13.36 8.72
C PHE A 423 5.36 -12.08 7.98
N PRO A 424 6.63 -11.85 7.61
CA PRO A 424 7.00 -10.80 6.66
C PRO A 424 6.29 -10.91 5.30
N THR A 425 6.09 -12.11 4.75
CA THR A 425 5.32 -12.28 3.50
C THR A 425 3.86 -11.80 3.67
N MET A 426 3.21 -12.10 4.80
CA MET A 426 1.87 -11.55 5.12
C MET A 426 1.88 -10.01 5.23
N LEU A 427 2.94 -9.42 5.79
CA LEU A 427 3.08 -7.95 5.85
C LEU A 427 3.33 -7.33 4.45
N PHE A 428 4.09 -8.02 3.58
CA PHE A 428 4.29 -7.62 2.19
C PHE A 428 2.96 -7.63 1.42
N PHE A 429 2.13 -8.67 1.58
CA PHE A 429 0.78 -8.69 1.01
C PHE A 429 -0.08 -7.50 1.50
N VAL A 430 -0.04 -7.15 2.79
CA VAL A 430 -0.76 -5.99 3.33
C VAL A 430 -0.25 -4.69 2.71
N ALA A 431 1.06 -4.49 2.62
CA ALA A 431 1.66 -3.30 2.02
C ALA A 431 1.32 -3.17 0.53
N PHE A 432 1.42 -4.27 -0.22
CA PHE A 432 1.02 -4.35 -1.63
C PHE A 432 -0.46 -3.97 -1.81
N ILE A 433 -1.38 -4.54 -1.01
CA ILE A 433 -2.82 -4.24 -1.09
C ILE A 433 -3.09 -2.74 -0.84
N VAL A 434 -2.44 -2.13 0.16
CA VAL A 434 -2.62 -0.70 0.47
C VAL A 434 -2.13 0.19 -0.67
N VAL A 435 -0.93 -0.06 -1.21
CA VAL A 435 -0.37 0.72 -2.33
C VAL A 435 -1.19 0.50 -3.61
N HIS A 436 -1.49 -0.75 -3.95
CA HIS A 436 -2.23 -1.11 -5.17
C HIS A 436 -3.63 -0.51 -5.18
N VAL A 437 -4.43 -0.66 -4.11
CA VAL A 437 -5.77 -0.08 -4.03
C VAL A 437 -5.73 1.45 -3.97
N GLY A 438 -4.71 2.03 -3.30
CA GLY A 438 -4.49 3.47 -3.30
C GLY A 438 -4.24 4.03 -4.71
N LEU A 439 -3.31 3.44 -5.47
CA LEU A 439 -3.03 3.84 -6.85
C LEU A 439 -4.22 3.63 -7.76
N VAL A 440 -4.88 2.46 -7.71
CA VAL A 440 -6.11 2.16 -8.49
C VAL A 440 -7.17 3.24 -8.39
N LEU A 441 -7.41 3.75 -7.18
CA LEU A 441 -8.42 4.79 -6.92
C LEU A 441 -7.93 6.20 -7.30
N ALA A 442 -6.61 6.41 -7.37
CA ALA A 442 -6.02 7.71 -7.66
C ALA A 442 -5.74 7.93 -9.16
N THR A 443 -5.28 6.90 -9.89
CA THR A 443 -4.93 6.96 -11.33
C THR A 443 -6.12 6.66 -12.25
N GLY A 444 -7.29 7.24 -11.96
CA GLY A 444 -8.51 7.08 -12.79
C GLY A 444 -9.41 5.92 -12.36
N ALA A 445 -9.96 6.00 -11.13
CA ALA A 445 -10.76 4.96 -10.48
C ALA A 445 -11.79 4.26 -11.37
N LEU A 446 -12.62 4.99 -12.12
CA LEU A 446 -13.68 4.38 -12.94
C LEU A 446 -13.12 3.49 -14.06
N ARG A 447 -12.13 3.97 -14.83
CA ARG A 447 -11.47 3.19 -15.89
C ARG A 447 -10.76 1.97 -15.31
N ASN A 448 -10.03 2.12 -14.19
CA ASN A 448 -9.35 1.01 -13.50
C ASN A 448 -10.32 -0.04 -12.93
N LEU A 449 -11.47 0.37 -12.38
CA LEU A 449 -12.48 -0.56 -11.89
C LEU A 449 -13.25 -1.23 -13.05
N ASN A 450 -13.44 -0.56 -14.19
CA ASN A 450 -13.97 -1.21 -15.40
C ASN A 450 -13.02 -2.30 -15.92
N HIS A 451 -11.70 -2.04 -15.95
CA HIS A 451 -10.68 -3.03 -16.29
C HIS A 451 -10.77 -4.26 -15.37
N MET A 452 -10.80 -4.05 -14.04
CA MET A 452 -10.66 -5.14 -13.05
C MET A 452 -11.96 -5.82 -12.62
N TYR A 453 -13.12 -5.17 -12.68
CA TYR A 453 -14.39 -5.74 -12.23
C TYR A 453 -15.44 -5.92 -13.34
N ALA A 454 -15.43 -5.12 -14.41
CA ALA A 454 -16.40 -5.23 -15.50
C ALA A 454 -15.89 -5.98 -16.74
N ALA A 455 -14.60 -6.32 -16.80
CA ALA A 455 -13.91 -6.79 -18.02
C ALA A 455 -14.11 -5.84 -19.22
N ARG A 456 -14.15 -4.52 -18.95
CA ARG A 456 -14.34 -3.46 -19.96
C ARG A 456 -13.14 -2.53 -19.99
N GLY A 457 -12.71 -2.16 -21.18
CA GLY A 457 -11.66 -1.18 -21.45
C GLY A 457 -11.47 -0.99 -22.95
N ALA A 458 -10.62 -0.04 -23.33
CA ALA A 458 -10.22 0.19 -24.70
C ALA A 458 -8.79 0.74 -24.76
N VAL A 459 -8.20 0.73 -25.95
CA VAL A 459 -6.91 1.37 -26.25
C VAL A 459 -6.97 2.89 -26.00
N ASP A 460 -8.13 3.48 -26.31
CA ASP A 460 -8.49 4.87 -26.02
C ASP A 460 -8.37 5.18 -24.50
N PRO A 461 -7.55 6.18 -24.11
CA PRO A 461 -7.42 6.63 -22.73
C PRO A 461 -8.72 7.21 -22.13
N ASP A 462 -9.56 7.87 -22.92
CA ASP A 462 -10.75 8.57 -22.44
C ASP A 462 -11.98 7.65 -22.35
N ALA A 463 -11.94 6.49 -23.02
CA ALA A 463 -12.99 5.48 -22.95
C ALA A 463 -13.17 4.90 -21.53
N PHE A 464 -14.44 4.68 -21.16
CA PHE A 464 -14.87 4.15 -19.85
C PHE A 464 -14.45 4.99 -18.62
N THR A 465 -13.94 6.21 -18.81
CA THR A 465 -13.64 7.17 -17.72
C THR A 465 -14.88 7.60 -16.95
N SER A 466 -16.07 7.52 -17.56
CA SER A 466 -17.37 7.88 -16.99
C SER A 466 -18.35 6.70 -16.80
N ASP A 467 -17.97 5.46 -17.16
CA ASP A 467 -18.83 4.28 -17.00
C ASP A 467 -18.81 3.80 -15.53
N PRO A 468 -19.94 3.83 -14.79
CA PRO A 468 -19.99 3.39 -13.40
C PRO A 468 -20.01 1.86 -13.24
N THR A 469 -20.09 1.06 -14.31
CA THR A 469 -20.31 -0.40 -14.24
C THR A 469 -19.29 -1.11 -13.35
N GLY A 470 -17.99 -0.86 -13.55
CA GLY A 470 -16.93 -1.44 -12.73
C GLY A 470 -16.99 -1.00 -11.26
N LEU A 471 -17.40 0.24 -10.99
CA LEU A 471 -17.60 0.76 -9.63
C LEU A 471 -18.79 0.08 -8.93
N LEU A 472 -19.89 -0.16 -9.64
CA LEU A 472 -21.06 -0.86 -9.10
C LEU A 472 -20.75 -2.33 -8.79
N ILE A 473 -20.01 -3.02 -9.66
CA ILE A 473 -19.56 -4.40 -9.43
C ILE A 473 -18.54 -4.45 -8.28
N PHE A 474 -17.63 -3.48 -8.18
CA PHE A 474 -16.72 -3.35 -7.03
C PHE A 474 -17.49 -3.14 -5.71
N ALA A 475 -18.49 -2.25 -5.68
CA ALA A 475 -19.33 -2.04 -4.50
C ALA A 475 -20.08 -3.32 -4.09
N ALA A 476 -20.60 -4.09 -5.05
CA ALA A 476 -21.19 -5.40 -4.79
C ALA A 476 -20.16 -6.42 -4.24
N SER A 477 -18.92 -6.40 -4.75
CA SER A 477 -17.80 -7.20 -4.24
C SER A 477 -17.51 -6.90 -2.76
N LEU A 478 -17.48 -5.61 -2.39
CA LEU A 478 -17.31 -5.19 -1.00
C LEU A 478 -18.45 -5.66 -0.09
N LEU A 479 -19.70 -5.67 -0.57
CA LEU A 479 -20.84 -6.22 0.16
C LEU A 479 -20.70 -7.74 0.38
N VAL A 480 -20.23 -8.49 -0.62
CA VAL A 480 -19.95 -9.93 -0.47
C VAL A 480 -18.80 -10.19 0.52
N MET A 481 -17.74 -9.37 0.46
CA MET A 481 -16.63 -9.43 1.43
C MET A 481 -17.10 -9.10 2.86
N ALA A 482 -18.00 -8.12 3.04
CA ALA A 482 -18.59 -7.77 4.32
C ALA A 482 -19.54 -8.88 4.85
N ALA A 483 -20.37 -9.46 3.98
CA ALA A 483 -21.21 -10.61 4.32
C ALA A 483 -20.36 -11.81 4.77
N GLY A 484 -19.29 -12.13 4.04
CA GLY A 484 -18.30 -13.13 4.43
C GLY A 484 -17.61 -12.79 5.76
N TRP A 485 -17.28 -11.51 6.02
CA TRP A 485 -16.68 -11.07 7.27
C TRP A 485 -17.58 -11.32 8.49
N VAL A 486 -18.89 -11.18 8.33
CA VAL A 486 -19.93 -11.52 9.32
C VAL A 486 -20.14 -13.04 9.41
N ALA A 487 -20.11 -13.76 8.30
CA ALA A 487 -20.22 -15.23 8.26
C ALA A 487 -19.01 -15.93 8.90
N ALA A 488 -17.82 -15.32 8.89
CA ALA A 488 -16.62 -15.82 9.57
C ALA A 488 -16.66 -15.68 11.12
N ARG A 489 -17.83 -15.90 11.73
CA ARG A 489 -18.06 -15.97 13.18
C ARG A 489 -18.11 -17.44 13.63
N PRO A 490 -17.60 -17.80 14.83
CA PRO A 490 -17.58 -19.20 15.30
C PRO A 490 -18.93 -19.93 15.28
N ARG A 491 -20.05 -19.21 15.44
CA ARG A 491 -21.41 -19.80 15.37
C ARG A 491 -21.75 -20.40 14.00
N VAL A 492 -21.20 -19.86 12.92
CA VAL A 492 -21.40 -20.32 11.53
C VAL A 492 -20.27 -21.25 11.10
N LEU A 493 -19.02 -20.94 11.48
CA LEU A 493 -17.86 -21.77 11.15
C LEU A 493 -17.88 -23.14 11.85
N ALA A 494 -18.41 -23.26 13.07
CA ALA A 494 -18.43 -24.53 13.79
C ALA A 494 -19.31 -25.62 13.13
N PRO A 495 -20.55 -25.34 12.67
CA PRO A 495 -21.31 -26.26 11.82
C PRO A 495 -20.55 -26.72 10.57
N ILE A 496 -19.93 -25.79 9.82
CA ILE A 496 -19.18 -26.13 8.60
C ILE A 496 -17.97 -27.00 8.93
N ALA A 497 -17.22 -26.68 9.97
CA ALA A 497 -16.06 -27.47 10.40
C ALA A 497 -16.44 -28.90 10.87
N ARG A 498 -17.66 -29.11 11.36
CA ARG A 498 -18.20 -30.46 11.68
C ARG A 498 -18.39 -31.35 10.44
N LEU A 499 -18.52 -30.77 9.25
CA LEU A 499 -18.53 -31.52 7.98
C LEU A 499 -17.18 -32.20 7.67
N PHE A 500 -16.09 -31.79 8.35
CA PHE A 500 -14.73 -32.31 8.13
C PHE A 500 -14.09 -32.98 9.36
N GLY A 501 -14.64 -32.81 10.57
CA GLY A 501 -14.05 -33.32 11.81
C GLY A 501 -14.90 -33.07 13.05
N ASP A 502 -14.36 -33.35 14.24
CA ASP A 502 -15.04 -33.07 15.51
C ASP A 502 -14.74 -31.63 15.97
N VAL A 503 -15.77 -30.82 16.22
CA VAL A 503 -15.63 -29.49 16.85
C VAL A 503 -16.08 -29.55 18.30
N LYS A 504 -15.18 -29.21 19.22
CA LYS A 504 -15.48 -28.99 20.64
C LYS A 504 -15.32 -27.51 20.97
N MET A 505 -16.40 -26.89 21.43
CA MET A 505 -16.34 -25.58 22.08
C MET A 505 -15.68 -25.73 23.46
N ARG A 506 -15.11 -24.65 23.97
CA ARG A 506 -14.56 -24.55 25.32
C ARG A 506 -15.65 -24.17 26.33
#